data_AF-A0A821DLP3-F1
#
_entry.id   AF-A0A821DLP3-F1
#
_cell.length_a   1.000
_cell.length_b   1.000
_cell.length_c   1.000
_cell.angle_alpha   90.00
_cell.angle_beta   90.00
_cell.angle_gamma   90.00
#
_symmetry.space_group_name_H-M   'P 1'
#
loop_
_entity.id
_entity.type
_entity.pdbx_description
1 polymer ?
#
loop_
_entity_poly.entity_id
_entity_poly.type
_entity_poly.pdbx_seq_one_letter_code
_entity_poly.pdbx_strand_id
1 'polypeptide(L)'
;MGNRLSWRTHLKQVETRIAARLSLLRFLNRAAIEPNHNIMINLYKPLIRTVIIYGYPVLLSADNKIWDRIQIIQNKALRVAFGLPHYTSVDYIHRIANIPIIKDYAVNLLERATSTAASNNEMIYHRSLQDILQASRTQQ
;
A
#
# COMPACT_ATOMS: atom_id res chain seq x y z
N MET A 1 17.97 -26.11 3.95
CA MET A 1 18.59 -24.78 4.11
C MET A 1 17.49 -23.73 3.96
N GLY A 2 17.07 -23.12 5.07
CA GLY A 2 15.84 -22.34 5.13
C GLY A 2 15.97 -20.94 4.53
N ASN A 3 15.25 -20.68 3.44
CA ASN A 3 15.03 -19.33 2.91
C ASN A 3 14.17 -18.54 3.93
N ARG A 4 14.81 -17.97 4.96
CA ARG A 4 14.18 -16.92 5.76
C ARG A 4 13.92 -15.75 4.82
N LEU A 5 12.66 -15.52 4.47
CA LEU A 5 12.24 -14.39 3.64
C LEU A 5 12.60 -13.12 4.41
N SER A 6 13.76 -12.52 4.09
CA SER A 6 14.13 -11.26 4.71
C SER A 6 13.18 -10.18 4.21
N TRP A 7 12.56 -9.42 5.12
CA TRP A 7 11.77 -8.24 4.77
C TRP A 7 12.54 -7.29 3.85
N ARG A 8 13.88 -7.26 3.95
CA ARG A 8 14.74 -6.50 3.04
C ARG A 8 14.66 -7.00 1.59
N THR A 9 14.71 -8.31 1.39
CA THR A 9 14.57 -8.92 0.06
C THR A 9 13.18 -8.66 -0.51
N HIS A 10 12.14 -8.81 0.32
CA HIS A 10 10.77 -8.50 -0.07
C HIS A 10 10.61 -7.01 -0.48
N LEU A 11 11.07 -6.08 0.34
CA LEU A 11 11.05 -4.65 0.04
C LEU A 11 11.81 -4.33 -1.25
N LYS A 12 12.99 -4.92 -1.46
CA LYS A 12 13.75 -4.74 -2.71
C LYS A 12 12.97 -5.21 -3.93
N GLN A 13 12.28 -6.35 -3.84
CA GLN A 13 11.42 -6.84 -4.93
C GLN A 13 10.24 -5.91 -5.19
N VAL A 14 9.60 -5.40 -4.14
CA VAL A 14 8.51 -4.42 -4.24
C VAL A 14 9.00 -3.12 -4.88
N GLU A 15 10.13 -2.56 -4.43
CA GLU A 15 10.77 -1.37 -5.00
C GLU A 15 11.08 -1.56 -6.49
N THR A 16 11.71 -2.67 -6.87
CA THR A 16 12.03 -2.98 -8.27
C THR A 16 10.77 -3.08 -9.14
N ARG A 17 9.72 -3.77 -8.66
CA ARG A 17 8.45 -3.89 -9.38
C ARG A 17 7.75 -2.55 -9.53
N ILE A 18 7.80 -1.70 -8.51
CA ILE A 18 7.15 -0.39 -8.52
C ILE A 18 7.93 0.60 -9.39
N ALA A 19 9.27 0.50 -9.48
CA ALA A 19 10.10 1.43 -10.24
C ALA A 19 9.63 1.61 -11.69
N ALA A 20 9.42 0.51 -12.42
CA ALA A 20 8.95 0.56 -13.81
C ALA A 20 7.54 1.19 -13.91
N ARG A 21 6.65 0.86 -12.98
CA ARG A 21 5.27 1.37 -12.94
C ARG A 21 5.21 2.85 -12.56
N LEU A 22 6.12 3.30 -11.71
CA LEU A 22 6.27 4.69 -11.32
C LEU A 22 6.79 5.53 -12.50
N SER A 23 7.73 4.98 -13.29
CA SER A 23 8.18 5.62 -14.53
C SER A 23 7.04 5.75 -15.54
N LEU A 24 6.22 4.70 -15.70
CA LEU A 24 5.01 4.77 -16.54
C LEU A 24 4.03 5.84 -16.05
N LEU A 25 3.72 5.86 -14.75
CA LEU A 25 2.81 6.85 -14.17
C LEU A 25 3.33 8.28 -14.38
N ARG A 26 4.65 8.50 -14.24
CA ARG A 26 5.31 9.78 -14.50
C ARG A 26 5.19 10.19 -15.97
N PHE A 27 5.41 9.25 -16.87
CA PHE A 27 5.28 9.49 -18.30
C PHE A 27 3.85 9.90 -18.66
N LEU A 28 2.85 9.15 -18.18
CA LEU A 28 1.43 9.44 -18.43
C LEU A 28 1.02 10.81 -17.88
N ASN A 29 1.47 11.16 -16.66
CA ASN A 29 1.20 12.48 -16.08
C ASN A 29 1.79 13.62 -16.92
N ARG A 30 3.01 13.46 -17.45
CA ARG A 30 3.67 14.47 -18.30
C ARG A 30 3.12 14.55 -19.72
N ALA A 31 2.66 13.42 -20.27
CA ALA A 31 2.13 13.36 -21.62
C ALA A 31 0.70 13.91 -21.72
N ALA A 32 -0.03 13.97 -20.59
CA ALA A 32 -1.37 14.54 -20.55
C ALA A 32 -1.33 16.06 -20.76
N ILE A 33 -2.09 16.54 -21.75
CA ILE A 33 -2.27 17.98 -22.02
C ILE A 33 -2.93 18.67 -20.82
N GLU A 34 -3.90 18.00 -20.19
CA GLU A 34 -4.54 18.41 -18.94
C GLU A 34 -4.57 17.22 -17.96
N PRO A 35 -3.67 17.16 -16.98
CA PRO A 35 -3.58 16.04 -16.05
C PRO A 35 -4.80 15.98 -15.13
N ASN A 36 -5.74 15.08 -15.42
CA ASN A 36 -6.86 14.83 -14.51
C ASN A 36 -6.37 14.01 -13.30
N HIS A 37 -6.32 14.66 -12.14
CA HIS A 37 -5.92 14.07 -10.87
C HIS A 37 -6.70 12.79 -10.49
N ASN A 38 -8.01 12.75 -10.76
CA ASN A 38 -8.83 11.58 -10.47
C ASN A 38 -8.42 10.38 -11.33
N ILE A 39 -8.11 10.61 -12.61
CA ILE A 39 -7.62 9.58 -13.51
C ILE A 39 -6.25 9.08 -13.03
N MET A 40 -5.32 9.98 -12.70
CA MET A 40 -3.99 9.59 -12.23
C MET A 40 -4.04 8.79 -10.91
N ILE A 41 -4.94 9.15 -10.00
CA ILE A 41 -5.19 8.36 -8.78
C ILE A 41 -5.77 6.99 -9.11
N ASN A 42 -6.70 6.92 -10.07
CA ASN A 42 -7.28 5.66 -10.51
C ASN A 42 -6.27 4.76 -11.23
N LEU A 43 -5.21 5.32 -11.82
CA LEU A 43 -4.07 4.56 -12.35
C LEU A 43 -3.08 4.14 -11.26
N TYR A 44 -2.85 4.98 -10.25
CA TYR A 44 -2.00 4.65 -9.11
C TYR A 44 -2.47 3.39 -8.37
N LYS A 45 -3.79 3.23 -8.15
CA LYS A 45 -4.36 2.09 -7.41
C LYS A 45 -3.96 0.73 -8.03
N PRO A 46 -4.26 0.41 -9.30
CA PRO A 46 -3.94 -0.87 -9.91
C PRO A 46 -2.44 -1.04 -10.22
N LEU A 47 -1.70 0.04 -10.47
CA LEU A 47 -0.28 -0.06 -10.79
C LEU A 47 0.57 -0.26 -9.53
N ILE A 48 0.35 0.54 -8.50
CA ILE A 48 1.29 0.64 -7.38
C ILE A 48 0.69 0.04 -6.10
N ARG A 49 -0.55 0.40 -5.73
CA ARG A 49 -1.14 -0.06 -4.47
C ARG A 49 -1.30 -1.59 -4.43
N THR A 50 -1.71 -2.22 -5.53
CA THR A 50 -1.83 -3.68 -5.63
C THR A 50 -0.50 -4.40 -5.38
N VAL A 51 0.60 -3.88 -5.93
CA VAL A 51 1.96 -4.43 -5.75
C VAL A 51 2.43 -4.29 -4.31
N ILE A 52 1.96 -3.27 -3.59
CA ILE A 52 2.25 -3.08 -2.17
C ILE A 52 1.40 -4.03 -1.31
N ILE A 53 0.10 -4.14 -1.61
CA ILE A 53 -0.90 -4.78 -0.73
C ILE A 53 -1.08 -6.29 -1.00
N TYR A 54 -0.46 -6.86 -2.04
CA TYR A 54 -0.69 -8.27 -2.42
C TYR A 54 -0.50 -9.29 -1.28
N GLY A 55 0.35 -8.97 -0.29
CA GLY A 55 0.62 -9.81 0.89
C GLY A 55 0.21 -9.16 2.20
N TYR A 56 -0.83 -8.32 2.21
CA TYR A 56 -1.19 -7.51 3.39
C TYR A 56 -1.35 -8.28 4.71
N PRO A 57 -1.88 -9.52 4.79
CA PRO A 57 -2.01 -10.21 6.07
C PRO A 57 -0.64 -10.54 6.68
N VAL A 58 0.33 -10.85 5.82
CA VAL A 58 1.71 -11.13 6.23
C VAL A 58 2.43 -9.83 6.55
N LEU A 59 2.20 -8.76 5.77
CA LEU A 59 2.80 -7.44 6.04
C LEU A 59 2.32 -6.82 7.37
N LEU A 60 1.11 -7.13 7.82
CA LEU A 60 0.58 -6.63 9.10
C LEU A 60 1.31 -7.16 10.32
N SER A 61 2.09 -8.24 10.20
CA SER A 61 3.00 -8.70 11.26
C SER A 61 4.41 -8.11 11.17
N ALA A 62 4.70 -7.29 10.16
CA ALA A 62 6.01 -6.67 9.97
C ALA A 62 6.22 -5.44 10.87
N ASP A 63 7.48 -5.19 11.23
CA ASP A 63 7.88 -4.04 12.03
C ASP A 63 7.46 -2.69 11.40
N ASN A 64 7.24 -1.67 12.24
CA ASN A 64 6.91 -0.31 11.80
C ASN A 64 7.94 0.26 10.81
N LYS A 65 9.23 -0.09 10.92
CA LYS A 65 10.28 0.32 9.97
C LYS A 65 10.00 -0.14 8.53
N ILE A 66 9.36 -1.30 8.35
CA ILE A 66 8.96 -1.82 7.04
C ILE A 66 7.80 -1.00 6.50
N TRP A 67 6.81 -0.71 7.35
CA TRP A 67 5.68 0.15 7.01
C TRP A 67 6.10 1.56 6.63
N ASP A 68 7.05 2.17 7.35
CA ASP A 68 7.61 3.49 7.02
C ASP A 68 8.21 3.50 5.61
N ARG A 69 8.95 2.45 5.26
CA ARG A 69 9.57 2.31 3.94
C ARG A 69 8.53 2.15 2.83
N ILE A 70 7.48 1.36 3.07
CA ILE A 70 6.37 1.21 2.14
C ILE A 70 5.61 2.54 1.99
N GLN A 71 5.40 3.26 3.09
CA GLN A 71 4.75 4.56 3.09
C GLN A 71 5.55 5.58 2.28
N ILE A 72 6.89 5.58 2.35
CA ILE A 72 7.75 6.40 1.49
C ILE A 72 7.51 6.09 0.01
N ILE A 73 7.37 4.82 -0.36
CA ILE A 73 7.07 4.41 -1.74
C ILE A 73 5.71 4.94 -2.19
N GLN A 74 4.67 4.80 -1.38
CA GLN A 74 3.34 5.37 -1.65
C GLN A 74 3.42 6.89 -1.81
N ASN A 75 4.08 7.58 -0.87
CA ASN A 75 4.25 9.04 -0.89
C ASN A 75 4.92 9.52 -2.18
N LYS A 76 5.95 8.82 -2.63
CA LYS A 76 6.64 9.09 -3.90
C LYS A 76 5.71 8.89 -5.09
N ALA A 77 4.93 7.80 -5.08
CA ALA A 77 3.97 7.49 -6.13
C ALA A 77 2.86 8.54 -6.25
N LEU A 78 2.31 8.99 -5.13
CA LEU A 78 1.31 10.05 -5.13
C LEU A 78 1.88 11.37 -5.65
N ARG A 79 3.09 11.77 -5.25
CA ARG A 79 3.75 12.97 -5.81
C ARG A 79 3.87 12.89 -7.33
N VAL A 80 4.24 11.72 -7.85
CA VAL A 80 4.32 11.49 -9.30
C VAL A 80 2.94 11.55 -9.96
N ALA A 81 1.91 10.99 -9.34
CA ALA A 81 0.53 11.03 -9.87
C ALA A 81 0.00 12.48 -10.00
N PHE A 82 0.37 13.35 -9.07
CA PHE A 82 -0.06 14.76 -9.05
C PHE A 82 0.97 15.74 -9.64
N GLY A 83 2.12 15.26 -10.14
CA GLY A 83 3.18 16.16 -10.64
C GLY A 83 3.78 17.08 -9.56
N LEU A 84 3.73 16.69 -8.29
CA LEU A 84 4.14 17.55 -7.17
C LEU A 84 5.66 17.53 -6.91
N PRO A 85 6.22 18.64 -6.41
CA PRO A 85 7.61 18.70 -5.94
C PRO A 85 7.92 17.70 -4.83
N HIS A 86 9.22 17.38 -4.65
CA HIS A 86 9.62 16.40 -3.63
C HIS A 86 9.35 16.89 -2.19
N TYR A 87 9.42 18.21 -1.97
CA TYR A 87 9.32 18.85 -0.65
C TYR A 87 7.87 19.04 -0.18
N THR A 88 6.87 18.75 -1.02
CA THR A 88 5.46 18.86 -0.63
C THR A 88 5.19 17.97 0.59
N SER A 89 4.46 18.49 1.59
CA SER A 89 4.16 17.75 2.82
C SER A 89 3.35 16.48 2.55
N VAL A 90 3.59 15.42 3.32
CA VAL A 90 2.83 14.16 3.23
C VAL A 90 1.34 14.38 3.49
N ASP A 91 1.00 15.16 4.52
CA ASP A 91 -0.39 15.42 4.91
C ASP A 91 -1.20 16.07 3.78
N TYR A 92 -0.63 17.10 3.14
CA TYR A 92 -1.24 17.75 1.98
C TYR A 92 -1.56 16.75 0.88
N ILE A 93 -0.64 15.83 0.58
CA ILE A 93 -0.77 14.89 -0.53
C ILE A 93 -1.85 13.87 -0.26
N HIS A 94 -1.93 13.36 0.97
CA HIS A 94 -2.99 12.46 1.37
C HIS A 94 -4.36 13.14 1.37
N ARG A 95 -4.43 14.40 1.80
CA ARG A 95 -5.65 15.21 1.78
C ARG A 95 -6.19 15.43 0.38
N ILE A 96 -5.35 15.86 -0.57
CA ILE A 96 -5.80 16.08 -1.96
C ILE A 96 -6.07 14.76 -2.69
N ALA A 97 -5.34 13.69 -2.36
CA ALA A 97 -5.51 12.38 -2.97
C ALA A 97 -6.76 11.65 -2.49
N ASN A 98 -7.27 12.04 -1.32
CA ASN A 98 -8.26 11.28 -0.57
C ASN A 98 -7.87 9.81 -0.44
N ILE A 99 -6.60 9.58 -0.09
CA ILE A 99 -6.02 8.24 0.05
C ILE A 99 -5.50 8.08 1.48
N PRO A 100 -5.90 7.02 2.20
CA PRO A 100 -5.34 6.74 3.52
C PRO A 100 -3.87 6.34 3.44
N ILE A 101 -3.16 6.40 4.57
CA ILE A 101 -1.85 5.77 4.69
C ILE A 101 -1.96 4.26 4.44
N ILE A 102 -0.87 3.67 3.99
CA ILE A 102 -0.90 2.30 3.47
C ILE A 102 -1.24 1.27 4.56
N LYS A 103 -0.77 1.50 5.80
CA LYS A 103 -1.02 0.62 6.95
C LYS A 103 -2.51 0.61 7.29
N ASP A 104 -3.13 1.78 7.42
CA ASP A 104 -4.58 1.90 7.66
C ASP A 104 -5.39 1.27 6.55
N TYR A 105 -4.98 1.43 5.29
CA TYR A 105 -5.62 0.74 4.18
C TYR A 105 -5.56 -0.78 4.31
N ALA A 106 -4.42 -1.33 4.72
CA ALA A 106 -4.24 -2.77 4.94
C ALA A 106 -5.09 -3.29 6.12
N VAL A 107 -5.16 -2.54 7.22
CA VAL A 107 -6.03 -2.87 8.37
C VAL A 107 -7.49 -2.88 7.95
N ASN A 108 -7.96 -1.85 7.25
CA ASN A 108 -9.33 -1.78 6.73
C ASN A 108 -9.66 -2.95 5.79
N LEU A 109 -8.68 -3.41 4.99
CA LEU A 109 -8.87 -4.56 4.11
C LEU A 109 -8.99 -5.87 4.90
N LEU A 110 -8.18 -6.04 5.94
CA LEU A 110 -8.27 -7.18 6.85
C LEU A 110 -9.60 -7.21 7.58
N GLU A 111 -10.07 -6.08 8.09
CA GLU A 111 -11.36 -5.96 8.76
C GLU A 111 -12.51 -6.37 7.83
N ARG A 112 -12.52 -5.90 6.58
CA ARG A 112 -13.50 -6.33 5.58
C ARG A 112 -13.44 -7.83 5.32
N ALA A 113 -12.23 -8.39 5.18
CA ALA A 113 -12.06 -9.83 4.97
C ALA A 113 -12.58 -10.64 6.16
N THR A 114 -12.36 -10.17 7.40
CA THR A 114 -12.92 -10.82 8.60
C THR A 114 -14.44 -10.80 8.60
N SER A 115 -15.07 -9.66 8.26
CA SER A 115 -16.53 -9.55 8.21
C SER A 115 -17.14 -10.49 7.16
N THR A 116 -16.51 -10.61 5.99
CA THR A 116 -16.93 -11.55 4.94
C THR A 116 -16.74 -13.00 5.35
N ALA A 117 -15.63 -13.34 6.03
CA ALA A 117 -15.40 -14.70 6.52
C ALA A 117 -16.44 -15.10 7.58
N ALA A 118 -16.86 -14.15 8.42
CA ALA A 118 -17.92 -14.36 9.41
C ALA A 118 -19.28 -14.63 8.74
N SER A 119 -19.63 -13.90 7.67
CA SER A 119 -20.88 -14.13 6.94
C SER A 119 -20.90 -15.46 6.18
N ASN A 120 -19.74 -15.95 5.74
CA ASN A 120 -19.61 -17.19 4.98
C ASN A 120 -19.44 -18.45 5.86
N ASN A 121 -19.54 -18.31 7.19
CA ASN A 121 -19.32 -19.38 8.18
C ASN A 121 -17.94 -20.06 8.13
N GLU A 122 -16.92 -19.39 7.59
CA GLU A 122 -15.55 -19.92 7.51
C GLU A 122 -14.79 -19.70 8.83
N MET A 123 -15.19 -20.41 9.89
CA MET A 123 -14.74 -20.14 11.26
C MET A 123 -13.22 -20.23 11.47
N ILE A 124 -12.53 -21.15 10.81
CA ILE A 124 -11.07 -21.33 10.93
C ILE A 124 -10.34 -20.12 10.32
N TYR A 125 -10.79 -19.67 9.15
CA TYR A 125 -10.22 -18.52 8.46
C TYR A 125 -10.52 -17.22 9.20
N HIS A 126 -11.75 -17.05 9.68
CA HIS A 126 -12.12 -15.91 10.50
C HIS A 126 -11.22 -15.78 11.74
N ARG A 127 -10.95 -16.88 12.45
CA ARG A 127 -10.10 -16.88 13.65
C ARG A 127 -8.67 -16.43 13.34
N SER A 128 -8.05 -16.97 12.29
CA SER A 128 -6.67 -16.59 11.94
C SER A 128 -6.54 -15.12 11.53
N LEU A 129 -7.54 -14.57 10.83
CA LEU A 129 -7.56 -13.14 10.49
C LEU A 129 -7.73 -12.25 11.73
N GLN A 130 -8.55 -12.66 12.70
CA GLN A 130 -8.71 -11.94 13.97
C GLN A 130 -7.39 -11.92 14.76
N ASP A 131 -6.67 -13.03 14.81
CA ASP A 131 -5.37 -13.10 15.49
C ASP A 131 -4.36 -12.12 14.88
N ILE A 132 -4.31 -12.02 13.55
CA ILE A 132 -3.46 -11.05 12.84
C ILE A 132 -3.89 -9.62 13.15
N LEU A 133 -5.20 -9.35 13.18
CA LEU A 133 -5.73 -8.02 13.47
C LEU A 133 -5.37 -7.58 14.88
N GLN A 134 -5.52 -8.46 15.87
CA GLN A 134 -5.11 -8.18 17.25
C GLN A 134 -3.60 -7.90 17.34
N ALA A 135 -2.76 -8.75 16.72
CA ALA A 135 -1.32 -8.56 16.70
C ALA A 135 -0.91 -7.20 16.08
N SER A 136 -1.63 -6.75 15.05
CA SER A 136 -1.34 -5.48 14.38
C SER A 136 -1.65 -4.24 15.24
N ARG A 137 -2.59 -4.36 16.18
CA ARG A 137 -3.00 -3.29 17.12
C ARG A 137 -2.03 -3.16 18.29
N THR A 138 -1.41 -4.26 18.74
CA THR A 138 -0.44 -4.26 19.84
C THR A 138 0.92 -3.64 19.47
N GLN A 139 1.17 -3.40 18.19
CA GLN A 139 2.42 -2.81 17.67
C GLN A 139 2.35 -1.28 17.46
N GLN A 140 1.23 -0.64 17.84
CA GLN A 140 1.05 0.82 17.85
C GLN A 140 1.39 1.38 19.22
#